data_AF-A0A9X8DLJ1-F1
#
_entry.id   AF-A0A9X8DLJ1-F1
#
_cell.length_a   1.000
_cell.length_b   1.000
_cell.length_c   1.000
_cell.angle_alpha   90.00
_cell.angle_beta   90.00
_cell.angle_gamma   90.00
#
_symmetry.space_group_name_H-M   'P 1'
#
loop_
_entity.id
_entity.type
_entity.pdbx_description
1 polymer ?
#
loop_
_entity_poly.entity_id
_entity_poly.type
_entity_poly.pdbx_seq_one_letter_code
_entity_poly.pdbx_strand_id
1 'polypeptide(L)' 'NGCGDSDAKSACESTGGVCTILTDGYFVEVGVCTAVGVLWLAVAYQHVDKLQKLPMTAWRVLKPHHKTN' A
#
# COMPACT_ATOMS: atom_id res chain seq x y z
N ASN A 1 -13.54 -21.10 -23.24
CA ASN A 1 -12.83 -21.97 -22.27
C ASN A 1 -12.02 -21.10 -21.33
N GLY A 2 -12.66 -20.61 -20.27
CA GLY A 2 -12.00 -19.83 -19.22
C GLY A 2 -11.95 -20.65 -17.95
N CYS A 3 -10.90 -20.48 -17.17
CA CYS A 3 -10.67 -21.18 -15.89
C CYS A 3 -11.38 -20.53 -14.69
N GLY A 4 -12.49 -19.85 -14.93
CA GLY A 4 -13.16 -19.03 -13.92
C GLY A 4 -13.96 -19.82 -12.88
N ASP A 5 -14.24 -21.10 -13.14
CA ASP A 5 -15.03 -21.98 -12.28
C ASP A 5 -14.41 -23.39 -12.23
N SER A 6 -14.67 -24.15 -11.16
CA SER A 6 -14.12 -25.50 -10.97
C SER A 6 -14.51 -26.48 -12.08
N ASP A 7 -15.74 -26.39 -12.57
CA ASP A 7 -16.25 -27.26 -13.64
C ASP A 7 -15.63 -26.87 -14.99
N ALA A 8 -15.43 -25.57 -15.21
CA ALA A 8 -14.78 -25.07 -16.43
C ALA A 8 -13.27 -25.40 -16.45
N LYS A 9 -12.61 -25.39 -15.28
CA LYS A 9 -11.22 -25.81 -15.11
C LYS A 9 -11.06 -27.30 -15.41
N SER A 10 -11.88 -28.15 -14.80
CA SER A 10 -11.80 -29.61 -15.00
C SER A 10 -12.09 -30.01 -16.44
N ALA A 11 -13.05 -29.35 -17.11
CA ALA A 11 -13.30 -29.55 -18.54
C ALA A 11 -12.09 -29.15 -19.41
N CYS A 12 -11.43 -28.03 -19.10
CA CYS A 12 -10.24 -27.56 -19.82
C CYS A 12 -9.05 -28.54 -19.67
N GLU A 13 -8.78 -29.00 -18.44
CA GLU A 13 -7.70 -29.95 -18.13
C GLU A 13 -7.99 -31.34 -18.71
N SER A 14 -9.25 -31.78 -18.72
CA SER A 14 -9.68 -33.07 -19.31
C SER A 14 -9.47 -33.15 -20.82
N THR A 15 -9.40 -31.99 -21.49
CA THR A 15 -9.13 -31.89 -22.94
C THR A 15 -7.63 -31.72 -23.23
N GLY A 16 -6.77 -31.86 -22.21
CA GLY A 16 -5.32 -31.68 -22.33
C GLY A 16 -4.86 -30.20 -22.36
N GLY A 17 -5.76 -29.27 -22.04
CA GLY A 17 -5.44 -27.84 -21.92
C GLY A 17 -4.74 -27.52 -20.59
N VAL A 18 -3.80 -26.57 -20.62
CA VAL A 18 -3.16 -26.07 -19.39
C VAL A 18 -3.95 -24.87 -18.89
N CYS A 19 -4.59 -25.05 -17.74
CA CYS A 19 -5.38 -24.02 -17.08
C CYS A 19 -4.49 -23.17 -16.16
N THR A 20 -3.84 -22.14 -16.72
CA THR A 20 -3.00 -21.23 -15.93
C THR A 20 -3.83 -20.07 -15.41
N ILE A 21 -3.94 -19.94 -14.08
CA ILE A 21 -4.54 -18.77 -13.43
C ILE A 21 -3.53 -17.63 -13.50
N LEU A 22 -3.67 -16.77 -14.51
CA LEU A 22 -2.76 -15.65 -14.77
C LEU A 22 -3.10 -14.42 -13.93
N THR A 23 -4.37 -14.26 -13.50
CA THR A 23 -4.81 -13.09 -12.75
C THR A 23 -6.04 -13.47 -11.92
N ASP A 24 -5.86 -13.53 -10.61
CA ASP A 24 -6.91 -13.82 -9.63
C ASP A 24 -7.12 -12.61 -8.71
N GLY A 25 -8.19 -12.61 -7.91
CA GLY A 25 -8.48 -11.60 -6.91
C GLY A 25 -7.27 -11.27 -6.03
N TYR A 26 -6.44 -12.25 -5.68
CA TYR A 26 -5.19 -12.03 -4.95
C TYR A 26 -4.23 -11.07 -5.67
N PHE A 27 -3.98 -11.28 -6.97
CA PHE A 27 -3.06 -10.42 -7.73
C PHE A 27 -3.62 -9.00 -7.89
N VAL A 28 -4.93 -8.88 -8.04
CA VAL A 28 -5.60 -7.57 -8.10
C VAL A 28 -5.49 -6.85 -6.76
N GLU A 29 -5.76 -7.54 -5.65
CA GLU A 29 -5.67 -6.98 -4.30
C GLU A 29 -4.25 -6.53 -3.98
N VAL A 30 -3.25 -7.37 -4.24
CA VAL A 30 -1.83 -7.01 -4.06
C VAL A 30 -1.48 -5.78 -4.89
N GLY A 31 -1.94 -5.69 -6.14
CA GLY A 31 -1.72 -4.52 -6.99
C GLY A 31 -2.34 -3.25 -6.41
N VAL A 32 -3.59 -3.32 -5.95
CA VAL A 32 -4.31 -2.19 -5.35
C VAL A 32 -3.64 -1.74 -4.05
N CYS A 33 -3.38 -2.66 -3.11
CA CYS A 33 -2.75 -2.36 -1.84
C CYS A 33 -1.36 -1.75 -2.02
N THR A 34 -0.58 -2.26 -2.98
CA THR A 34 0.73 -1.71 -3.31
C THR A 34 0.63 -0.30 -3.87
N ALA A 35 -0.28 -0.06 -4.82
CA ALA A 35 -0.49 1.27 -5.39
C ALA A 35 -0.91 2.30 -4.33
N VAL A 36 -1.85 1.93 -3.45
CA VAL A 36 -2.27 2.76 -2.32
C VAL A 36 -1.11 3.05 -1.37
N GLY A 37 -0.31 2.03 -1.02
CA GLY A 37 0.86 2.18 -0.15
C GLY A 37 1.93 3.12 -0.74
N VAL A 38 2.20 3.02 -2.05
CA VAL A 38 3.14 3.90 -2.75
C VAL A 38 2.63 5.35 -2.77
N LEU A 39 1.34 5.56 -3.07
CA LEU A 39 0.73 6.89 -3.04
C LEU A 39 0.80 7.50 -1.64
N TRP A 40 0.47 6.73 -0.62
CA TRP A 40 0.58 7.16 0.78
C TRP A 40 2.02 7.55 1.14
N LEU A 41 3.00 6.71 0.78
CA LEU A 41 4.40 6.94 1.07
C LEU A 41 4.92 8.19 0.36
N ALA A 42 4.52 8.44 -0.88
CA ALA A 42 4.89 9.65 -1.62
C ALA A 42 4.38 10.92 -0.90
N VAL A 43 3.14 10.91 -0.42
CA VAL A 43 2.55 12.04 0.33
C VAL A 43 3.23 12.20 1.69
N ALA A 44 3.43 11.11 2.43
CA ALA A 44 4.08 11.12 3.73
C ALA A 44 5.53 11.62 3.64
N TYR A 45 6.27 11.21 2.61
CA TYR A 45 7.64 11.64 2.38
C TYR A 45 7.75 13.15 2.20
N GLN A 46 6.82 13.77 1.46
CA GLN A 46 6.76 15.24 1.34
C GLN A 46 6.55 15.94 2.68
N HIS A 47 5.81 15.32 3.60
CA HIS A 47 5.62 15.86 4.95
C HIS A 47 6.87 15.69 5.82
N VAL A 48 7.51 14.52 5.75
CA VAL A 48 8.74 14.23 6.50
C VAL A 48 9.88 15.15 6.06
N ASP A 49 10.06 15.36 4.76
CA ASP A 49 11.10 16.28 4.25
C ASP A 49 10.91 17.71 4.76
N LYS A 50 9.65 18.18 4.83
CA LYS A 50 9.33 19.48 5.43
C LYS A 50 9.74 19.52 6.90
N LEU A 51 9.37 18.50 7.68
CA LEU A 51 9.74 18.38 9.10
C LEU A 51 11.26 18.35 9.29
N GLN A 52 11.99 17.63 8.44
CA GLN A 52 13.46 17.55 8.53
C GLN A 52 14.15 18.89 8.23
N LYS A 53 13.53 19.75 7.42
CA LYS A 53 14.04 21.09 7.11
C LYS A 53 13.76 22.12 8.21
N LEU A 54 12.95 21.80 9.23
CA LEU A 54 12.66 22.73 10.31
C LEU A 54 13.92 22.98 11.16
N PRO A 55 14.23 24.24 11.49
CA PRO A 55 15.34 24.55 12.38
C PRO A 55 15.07 24.01 13.79
N MET A 56 16.13 23.65 14.53
CA MET A 56 16.05 23.12 15.89
C MET A 56 15.25 24.02 16.87
N THR A 57 15.16 25.32 16.59
CA THR A 57 14.35 26.27 17.36
C THR A 57 12.85 25.99 17.28
N ALA A 58 12.34 25.46 16.16
CA ALA A 58 10.94 25.12 15.97
C ALA A 58 10.51 23.91 16.82
N TRP A 59 11.47 23.08 17.25
CA TRP A 59 11.25 21.90 18.08
C TRP A 59 11.36 22.19 19.59
N ARG A 60 11.75 23.41 19.98
CA ARG A 60 11.93 23.78 21.39
C ARG A 60 10.57 24.04 22.04
N VAL A 61 10.20 23.20 23.01
CA VAL A 61 9.05 23.45 23.89
C VAL A 61 9.45 24.48 24.93
N LEU A 62 8.94 25.71 24.78
CA LEU A 62 9.06 26.74 25.82
C LEU A 62 8.18 26.32 27.00
N LYS A 63 8.81 25.96 28.12
CA LYS A 63 8.07 25.79 29.37
C LYS A 63 7.55 27.17 29.77
N PRO A 64 6.25 27.35 30.05
CA PRO A 64 5.75 28.61 30.57
C PRO A 64 6.49 28.90 31.88
N HIS A 65 7.08 30.09 31.98
CA HIS A 65 7.79 30.52 33.18
C HIS A 65 6.77 30.62 34.31
N HIS A 66 6.82 29.70 35.27
CA HIS A 66 6.04 29.80 36.50
C HIS A 66 6.53 31.06 37.23
N LYS A 67 5.68 32.08 37.29
CA LYS A 67 5.92 33.30 38.07
C LYS A 67 5.64 32.95 39.53
N THR A 68 6.65 32.57 40.31
CA THR A 68 6.55 32.63 41.76
C THR A 68 6.57 34.10 42.16
N ASN A 69 5.49 34.56 42.79
CA ASN A 69 5.41 35.85 43.47
C ASN A 69 6.37 35.88 44.66
#